data_AF-A0AA46SV26-F1
#
_entry.id   AF-A0AA46SV26-F1
#
_cell.length_a   1.000
_cell.length_b   1.000
_cell.length_c   1.000
_cell.angle_alpha   90.00
_cell.angle_beta   90.00
_cell.angle_gamma   90.00
#
_symmetry.space_group_name_H-M   'P 1'
#
loop_
_entity.id
_entity.type
_entity.pdbx_description
1 polymer ?
#
loop_
_entity_poly.entity_id
_entity_poly.type
_entity_poly.pdbx_seq_one_letter_code
_entity_poly.pdbx_strand_id
1 'polypeptide(L)'
;MPWKFPLATLALAAVALPALAQSDRQVVEDMLTRSANVCPGHSTDRTSPAVKAVPVGALRVMLDRGLVMCPDRRLDATAPAVFYGRLGVFAWNPEVPAGASVIVKQIDAMTRKDEYPSDTLVWDAKGTPLKQQTVPVFEPKPGATVLYQVR
;
A
#
# COMPACT_ATOMS: atom_id res chain seq x y z
N MET A 1 61.52 -27.01 24.43
CA MET A 1 60.33 -27.81 24.03
C MET A 1 59.18 -27.44 24.95
N PRO A 2 57.95 -27.27 24.43
CA PRO A 2 57.02 -26.26 24.91
C PRO A 2 56.01 -26.79 25.93
N TRP A 3 55.79 -25.99 26.98
CA TRP A 3 54.72 -26.16 27.96
C TRP A 3 53.40 -25.65 27.34
N LYS A 4 52.41 -26.52 27.22
CA LYS A 4 51.10 -26.23 26.61
C LYS A 4 50.18 -25.56 27.64
N PHE A 5 49.71 -24.35 27.35
CA PHE A 5 48.55 -23.74 28.01
C PHE A 5 47.28 -24.18 27.24
N PRO A 6 46.23 -24.70 27.90
CA PRO A 6 44.93 -24.83 27.27
C PRO A 6 44.16 -23.52 27.45
N LEU A 7 44.25 -22.64 26.45
CA LEU A 7 43.28 -21.58 26.20
C LEU A 7 42.19 -22.17 25.30
N ALA A 8 40.93 -22.16 25.77
CA ALA A 8 39.75 -21.85 24.95
C ALA A 8 38.46 -22.19 25.72
N THR A 9 37.99 -21.27 26.56
CA THR A 9 36.57 -21.16 26.87
C THR A 9 35.89 -20.41 25.73
N LEU A 10 35.18 -21.14 24.88
CA LEU A 10 34.32 -20.58 23.82
C LEU A 10 33.17 -19.80 24.47
N ALA A 11 33.21 -18.47 24.34
CA ALA A 11 32.07 -17.61 24.63
C ALA A 11 31.03 -17.75 23.50
N LEU A 12 29.88 -18.38 23.80
CA LEU A 12 28.70 -18.31 22.94
C LEU A 12 28.12 -16.89 23.03
N ALA A 13 28.51 -16.03 22.09
CA ALA A 13 27.77 -14.80 21.82
C ALA A 13 26.52 -15.15 21.00
N ALA A 14 25.38 -15.30 21.67
CA ALA A 14 24.08 -15.34 21.02
C ALA A 14 23.86 -13.99 20.31
N VAL A 15 23.98 -13.99 18.99
CA VAL A 15 23.65 -12.83 18.16
C VAL A 15 22.13 -12.74 18.14
N ALA A 16 21.55 -12.03 19.11
CA ALA A 16 20.17 -11.59 19.02
C ALA A 16 20.10 -10.61 17.84
N LEU A 17 19.70 -11.09 16.67
CA LEU A 17 19.35 -10.23 15.55
C LEU A 17 18.21 -9.33 16.03
N PRO A 18 18.38 -8.00 16.12
CA PRO A 18 17.27 -7.14 16.41
C PRO A 18 16.29 -7.28 15.25
N ALA A 19 15.08 -7.72 15.53
CA ALA A 19 13.95 -7.48 14.64
C ALA A 19 13.81 -5.96 14.54
N LEU A 20 14.46 -5.35 13.55
CA LEU A 20 14.41 -3.91 13.34
C LEU A 20 12.96 -3.58 13.02
N ALA A 21 12.27 -2.96 13.97
CA ALA A 21 10.97 -2.34 13.69
C ALA A 21 11.17 -1.40 12.49
N GLN A 22 10.59 -1.75 11.34
CA GLN A 22 10.64 -0.90 10.17
C GLN A 22 10.06 0.47 10.55
N SER A 23 10.88 1.52 10.42
CA SER A 23 10.48 2.88 10.77
C SER A 23 9.21 3.26 10.03
N ASP A 24 8.29 3.94 10.70
CA ASP A 24 7.05 4.44 10.09
C ASP A 24 7.32 5.28 8.83
N ARG A 25 8.42 6.04 8.83
CA ARG A 25 8.90 6.76 7.64
C ARG A 25 9.21 5.81 6.49
N GLN A 26 9.92 4.72 6.76
CA GLN A 26 10.29 3.74 5.73
C GLN A 26 9.05 3.09 5.10
N VAL A 27 8.04 2.74 5.90
CA VAL A 27 6.77 2.17 5.40
C VAL A 27 6.09 3.13 4.41
N VAL A 28 6.07 4.43 4.71
CA VAL A 28 5.52 5.46 3.82
C VAL A 28 6.32 5.56 2.52
N GLU A 29 7.66 5.61 2.60
CA GLU A 29 8.53 5.69 1.42
C GLU A 29 8.45 4.44 0.55
N ASP A 30 8.32 3.25 1.15
CA ASP A 30 8.14 1.99 0.43
C ASP A 30 6.81 1.97 -0.33
N MET A 31 5.72 2.47 0.29
CA MET A 31 4.44 2.62 -0.40
C MET A 31 4.55 3.61 -1.56
N LEU A 32 5.22 4.76 -1.38
CA LEU A 32 5.43 5.73 -2.46
C LEU A 32 6.26 5.16 -3.60
N THR A 33 7.30 4.39 -3.28
CA THR A 33 8.13 3.69 -4.27
C THR A 33 7.31 2.67 -5.03
N ARG A 34 6.47 1.89 -4.34
CA ARG A 34 5.54 0.95 -4.98
C ARG A 34 4.56 1.68 -5.91
N SER A 35 3.95 2.76 -5.46
CA SER A 35 3.08 3.60 -6.28
C SER A 35 3.82 4.16 -7.51
N ALA A 36 5.07 4.60 -7.34
CA ALA A 36 5.89 5.09 -8.45
C ALA A 36 6.14 4.02 -9.51
N ASN A 37 6.33 2.77 -9.10
CA ASN A 37 6.58 1.65 -10.00
C ASN A 37 5.32 1.15 -10.71
N VAL A 38 4.15 1.22 -10.06
CA VAL A 38 2.91 0.61 -10.59
C VAL A 38 1.99 1.62 -11.27
N CYS A 39 1.83 2.82 -10.70
CA CYS A 39 0.73 3.71 -11.05
C CYS A 39 1.11 4.65 -12.21
N PRO A 40 0.39 4.64 -13.35
CA PRO A 40 0.68 5.56 -14.46
C PRO A 40 0.53 7.03 -14.06
N GLY A 41 -0.48 7.35 -13.25
CA GLY A 41 -0.79 8.70 -12.79
C GLY A 41 0.10 9.20 -11.65
N HIS A 42 1.08 8.44 -11.19
CA HIS A 42 1.93 8.82 -10.07
C HIS A 42 2.69 10.12 -10.35
N SER A 43 2.64 11.04 -9.38
CA SER A 43 3.73 11.95 -9.06
C SER A 43 3.85 12.05 -7.54
N THR A 44 5.01 12.44 -7.04
CA THR A 44 5.24 12.63 -5.61
C THR A 44 4.19 13.56 -5.00
N ASP A 45 3.91 14.69 -5.66
CA ASP A 45 2.95 15.69 -5.17
C ASP A 45 1.51 15.19 -5.11
N ARG A 46 1.09 14.36 -6.07
CA ARG A 46 -0.27 13.81 -6.12
C ARG A 46 -0.47 12.64 -5.16
N THR A 47 0.57 11.86 -4.92
CA THR A 47 0.47 10.58 -4.20
C THR A 47 0.77 10.76 -2.71
N SER A 48 1.78 11.56 -2.38
CA SER A 48 2.29 11.69 -1.00
C SER A 48 1.24 12.12 0.02
N PRO A 49 0.36 13.09 -0.25
CA PRO A 49 -0.62 13.52 0.74
C PRO A 49 -1.56 12.39 1.17
N ALA A 50 -2.05 11.59 0.22
CA ALA A 50 -2.95 10.47 0.52
C ALA A 50 -2.22 9.34 1.25
N VAL A 51 -1.02 8.96 0.79
CA VAL A 51 -0.22 7.89 1.44
C VAL A 51 0.13 8.25 2.88
N LYS A 52 0.55 9.50 3.14
CA LYS A 52 0.89 9.97 4.49
C LYS A 52 -0.32 10.06 5.43
N ALA A 53 -1.53 10.13 4.89
CA ALA A 53 -2.75 10.15 5.68
C ALA A 53 -3.26 8.75 6.08
N VAL A 54 -2.74 7.69 5.45
CA VAL A 54 -3.09 6.31 5.82
C VAL A 54 -2.36 5.94 7.12
N PRO A 55 -3.05 5.30 8.09
CA PRO A 55 -2.38 4.76 9.28
C PRO A 55 -1.24 3.81 8.90
N VAL A 56 -0.07 3.96 9.52
CA VAL A 56 1.12 3.18 9.15
C VAL A 56 0.90 1.67 9.29
N GLY A 57 0.12 1.23 10.28
CA GLY A 57 -0.27 -0.18 10.41
C GLY A 57 -1.03 -0.71 9.19
N ALA A 58 -1.93 0.10 8.63
CA ALA A 58 -2.64 -0.22 7.39
C ALA A 58 -1.69 -0.25 6.19
N LEU A 59 -0.73 0.68 6.10
CA LEU A 59 0.31 0.66 5.04
C LEU A 59 1.18 -0.60 5.10
N ARG A 60 1.54 -1.08 6.29
CA ARG A 60 2.28 -2.35 6.45
C ARG A 60 1.49 -3.53 5.87
N VAL A 61 0.21 -3.66 6.26
CA VAL A 61 -0.68 -4.69 5.70
C VAL A 61 -0.79 -4.58 4.18
N MET A 62 -0.89 -3.35 3.66
CA MET A 62 -0.93 -3.12 2.22
C MET A 62 0.33 -3.60 1.52
N LEU A 63 1.51 -3.25 2.03
CA LEU A 63 2.79 -3.70 1.46
C LEU A 63 2.92 -5.22 1.52
N ASP A 64 2.61 -5.84 2.65
CA ASP A 64 2.67 -7.29 2.85
C ASP A 64 1.75 -8.05 1.89
N ARG A 65 0.57 -7.52 1.61
CA ARG A 65 -0.41 -8.10 0.67
C ARG A 65 -0.15 -7.73 -0.80
N GLY A 66 0.81 -6.86 -1.08
CA GLY A 66 1.06 -6.36 -2.43
C GLY A 66 -0.02 -5.40 -2.95
N LEU A 67 -0.76 -4.74 -2.06
CA LEU A 67 -1.71 -3.68 -2.40
C LEU A 67 -0.99 -2.40 -2.80
N VAL A 68 -1.64 -1.53 -3.56
CA VAL A 68 -1.02 -0.27 -4.04
C VAL A 68 -2.02 0.89 -4.06
N MET A 69 -1.50 2.10 -3.86
CA MET A 69 -2.25 3.35 -3.95
C MET A 69 -1.91 4.11 -5.23
N CYS A 70 -2.88 4.35 -6.10
CA CYS A 70 -2.67 5.02 -7.39
C CYS A 70 -3.57 6.25 -7.61
N PRO A 71 -3.02 7.46 -7.75
CA PRO A 71 -3.83 8.59 -8.24
C PRO A 71 -4.24 8.34 -9.70
N ASP A 72 -5.52 8.53 -10.00
CA ASP A 72 -6.11 8.41 -11.34
C ASP A 72 -7.08 9.56 -11.62
N ARG A 73 -6.64 10.50 -12.46
CA ARG A 73 -7.42 11.70 -12.85
C ARG A 73 -8.58 11.39 -13.79
N ARG A 74 -8.67 10.17 -14.32
CA ARG A 74 -9.76 9.74 -15.20
C ARG A 74 -11.03 9.40 -14.42
N LEU A 75 -10.91 9.16 -13.11
CA LEU A 75 -12.05 9.02 -12.20
C LEU A 75 -12.74 10.40 -12.08
N ASP A 76 -14.06 10.43 -12.10
CA ASP A 76 -14.80 11.70 -12.05
C ASP A 76 -15.30 12.04 -10.63
N ALA A 77 -16.00 13.17 -10.49
CA ALA A 77 -16.52 13.63 -9.20
C ALA A 77 -17.67 12.76 -8.65
N THR A 78 -18.34 11.97 -9.50
CA THR A 78 -19.40 11.05 -9.08
C THR A 78 -18.81 9.77 -8.49
N ALA A 79 -17.68 9.31 -9.02
CA ALA A 79 -16.96 8.11 -8.61
C ALA A 79 -15.47 8.39 -8.34
N PRO A 80 -15.12 9.25 -7.36
CA PRO A 80 -13.76 9.73 -7.18
C PRO A 80 -12.82 8.72 -6.54
N ALA A 81 -13.30 7.57 -6.08
CA ALA A 81 -12.51 6.55 -5.42
C ALA A 81 -12.96 5.13 -5.82
N VAL A 82 -12.00 4.23 -6.01
CA VAL A 82 -12.22 2.87 -6.45
C VAL A 82 -11.18 1.92 -5.87
N PHE A 83 -11.59 0.69 -5.64
CA PHE A 83 -10.70 -0.44 -5.39
C PHE A 83 -10.86 -1.46 -6.52
N TYR A 84 -9.79 -1.68 -7.28
CA TYR A 84 -9.76 -2.71 -8.32
C TYR A 84 -9.37 -4.04 -7.67
N GLY A 85 -10.37 -4.79 -7.18
CA GLY A 85 -10.17 -5.99 -6.37
C GLY A 85 -9.21 -7.01 -6.97
N ARG A 86 -9.38 -7.38 -8.25
CA ARG A 86 -8.48 -8.33 -8.93
C ARG A 86 -7.02 -7.89 -9.01
N LEU A 87 -6.76 -6.59 -8.92
CA LEU A 87 -5.42 -6.01 -9.03
C LEU A 87 -4.89 -5.52 -7.67
N GLY A 88 -5.72 -5.46 -6.63
CA GLY A 88 -5.30 -4.92 -5.34
C GLY A 88 -4.93 -3.43 -5.39
N VAL A 89 -5.56 -2.65 -6.29
CA VAL A 89 -5.23 -1.24 -6.50
C VAL A 89 -6.32 -0.36 -5.89
N PHE A 90 -5.94 0.47 -4.92
CA PHE A 90 -6.74 1.58 -4.43
C PHE A 90 -6.45 2.81 -5.28
N ALA A 91 -7.42 3.30 -6.03
CA ALA A 91 -7.27 4.49 -6.84
C ALA A 91 -8.25 5.61 -6.44
N TRP A 92 -7.82 6.85 -6.65
CA TRP A 92 -8.63 8.03 -6.39
C TRP A 92 -8.32 9.15 -7.38
N ASN A 93 -9.27 10.05 -7.63
CA ASN A 93 -8.98 11.30 -8.32
C ASN A 93 -8.33 12.29 -7.35
N PRO A 94 -7.05 12.68 -7.53
CA PRO A 94 -6.39 13.67 -6.68
C PRO A 94 -6.94 15.09 -6.84
N GLU A 95 -7.70 15.37 -7.90
CA GLU A 95 -8.30 16.68 -8.19
C GLU A 95 -9.68 16.85 -7.54
N VAL A 96 -10.28 15.77 -7.06
CA VAL A 96 -11.52 15.80 -6.28
C VAL A 96 -11.15 15.79 -4.80
N PRO A 97 -11.42 16.86 -4.02
CA PRO A 97 -10.96 16.97 -2.64
C PRO A 97 -11.35 15.77 -1.75
N ALA A 98 -12.50 15.17 -2.01
CA ALA A 98 -12.99 14.01 -1.27
C ALA A 98 -12.33 12.67 -1.67
N GLY A 99 -11.71 12.56 -2.84
CA GLY A 99 -11.19 11.29 -3.35
C GLY A 99 -10.13 10.68 -2.42
N ALA A 100 -9.17 11.50 -1.98
CA ALA A 100 -8.11 11.08 -1.06
C ALA A 100 -8.66 10.70 0.33
N SER A 101 -9.62 11.44 0.87
CA SER A 101 -10.17 11.13 2.20
C SER A 101 -11.02 9.87 2.19
N VAL A 102 -11.80 9.64 1.12
CA VAL A 102 -12.57 8.41 0.92
C VAL A 102 -11.63 7.21 0.83
N ILE A 103 -10.59 7.26 -0.02
CA ILE A 103 -9.71 6.10 -0.21
C ILE A 103 -8.95 5.74 1.08
N VAL A 104 -8.48 6.75 1.84
CA VAL A 104 -7.82 6.54 3.13
C VAL A 104 -8.76 5.85 4.13
N LYS A 105 -10.03 6.30 4.19
CA LYS A 105 -11.03 5.70 5.07
C LYS A 105 -11.35 4.26 4.69
N GLN A 106 -11.47 3.95 3.39
CA GLN A 106 -11.74 2.58 2.93
C GLN A 106 -10.55 1.66 3.19
N ILE A 107 -9.32 2.15 2.99
CA ILE A 107 -8.10 1.40 3.33
C ILE A 107 -8.07 1.04 4.82
N ASP A 108 -8.30 1.99 5.73
CA ASP A 108 -8.33 1.71 7.17
C ASP A 108 -9.43 0.70 7.53
N ALA A 109 -10.63 0.84 6.95
CA ALA A 109 -11.72 -0.10 7.20
C ALA A 109 -11.43 -1.53 6.68
N MET A 110 -10.89 -1.65 5.46
CA MET A 110 -10.61 -2.95 4.84
C MET A 110 -9.42 -3.66 5.49
N THR A 111 -8.36 -2.92 5.82
CA THR A 111 -7.18 -3.49 6.50
C THR A 111 -7.49 -4.00 7.91
N ARG A 112 -8.42 -3.35 8.64
CA ARG A 112 -8.87 -3.85 9.96
C ARG A 112 -9.67 -5.15 9.87
N LYS A 113 -10.45 -5.34 8.80
CA LYS A 113 -11.25 -6.55 8.58
C LYS A 113 -10.46 -7.65 7.88
N ASP A 114 -9.35 -7.29 7.26
CA ASP A 114 -8.53 -8.18 6.43
C ASP A 114 -9.31 -8.78 5.23
N GLU A 115 -10.34 -8.06 4.77
CA GLU A 115 -11.27 -8.47 3.70
C GLU A 115 -11.04 -7.64 2.43
N TYR A 116 -10.71 -8.32 1.33
CA TYR A 116 -10.40 -7.67 0.05
C TYR A 116 -11.12 -8.39 -1.10
N PRO A 117 -12.35 -7.96 -1.43
CA PRO A 117 -13.13 -8.55 -2.50
C PRO A 117 -12.38 -8.52 -3.83
N SER A 118 -12.57 -9.54 -4.67
CA SER A 118 -12.02 -9.55 -6.03
C SER A 118 -12.77 -8.60 -6.97
N ASP A 119 -14.00 -8.21 -6.61
CA ASP A 119 -14.81 -7.27 -7.36
C ASP A 119 -14.25 -5.83 -7.31
N THR A 120 -14.59 -5.05 -8.33
CA THR A 120 -14.33 -3.61 -8.31
C THR A 120 -15.32 -2.92 -7.38
N LEU A 121 -14.83 -2.25 -6.35
CA LEU A 121 -15.64 -1.44 -5.45
C LEU A 121 -15.47 0.04 -5.82
N VAL A 122 -16.58 0.75 -6.03
CA VAL A 122 -16.56 2.16 -6.42
C VAL A 122 -17.29 2.97 -5.35
N TRP A 123 -16.76 4.13 -5.00
CA TRP A 123 -17.33 5.01 -3.99
C TRP A 123 -17.54 6.43 -4.49
N ASP A 124 -18.61 7.06 -4.02
CA ASP A 124 -18.86 8.48 -4.21
C ASP A 124 -17.98 9.36 -3.29
N ALA A 125 -18.11 10.68 -3.41
CA ALA A 125 -17.40 11.65 -2.56
C ALA A 125 -17.73 11.56 -1.06
N LYS A 126 -18.79 10.85 -0.66
CA LYS A 126 -19.18 10.61 0.73
C LYS A 126 -18.66 9.26 1.25
N GLY A 127 -18.06 8.44 0.37
CA GLY A 127 -17.65 7.08 0.67
C GLY A 127 -18.78 6.06 0.60
N THR A 128 -19.92 6.42 0.00
CA THR A 128 -21.04 5.50 -0.24
C THR A 128 -20.69 4.58 -1.41
N PRO A 129 -20.89 3.26 -1.28
CA PRO A 129 -20.66 2.34 -2.39
C PRO A 129 -21.66 2.61 -3.52
N LEU A 130 -21.15 2.74 -4.73
CA LEU A 130 -21.93 2.88 -5.95
C LEU A 130 -22.12 1.51 -6.62
N LYS A 131 -23.34 1.26 -7.10
CA LYS A 131 -23.69 0.06 -7.86
C LYS A 131 -23.79 0.40 -9.33
N GLN A 132 -23.37 -0.53 -10.20
CA GLN A 132 -23.45 -0.40 -11.66
C GLN A 132 -22.71 0.83 -12.24
N GLN A 133 -21.77 1.39 -11.47
CA GLN A 133 -20.93 2.49 -11.94
C GLN A 133 -19.84 1.97 -12.87
N THR A 134 -19.71 2.58 -14.04
CA THR A 134 -18.57 2.33 -14.93
C THR A 134 -17.42 3.25 -14.51
N VAL A 135 -16.22 2.68 -14.41
CA VAL A 135 -14.98 3.39 -14.13
C VAL A 135 -13.94 3.01 -15.19
N PRO A 136 -12.93 3.86 -15.44
CA PRO A 136 -11.82 3.52 -16.31
C PRO A 136 -11.16 2.20 -15.87
N VAL A 137 -10.73 1.38 -16.84
CA VAL A 137 -9.90 0.22 -16.52
C VAL A 137 -8.56 0.68 -15.97
N PHE A 138 -8.06 0.01 -14.93
CA PHE A 138 -6.71 0.25 -14.44
C PHE A 138 -5.70 -0.50 -15.30
N GLU A 139 -4.74 0.25 -15.84
CA GLU A 139 -3.62 -0.28 -16.60
C GLU A 139 -2.34 0.05 -15.85
N PRO A 140 -1.62 -0.93 -15.30
CA PRO A 140 -0.33 -0.68 -14.66
C PRO A 140 0.69 -0.09 -15.64
N LYS A 141 1.73 0.58 -15.12
CA LYS A 141 2.88 0.98 -15.93
C LYS A 141 3.47 -0.22 -16.69
N PRO A 142 4.00 -0.03 -17.92
CA PRO A 142 4.68 -1.10 -18.64
C PRO A 142 5.78 -1.75 -17.79
N GLY A 143 5.75 -3.09 -17.68
CA GLY A 143 6.70 -3.85 -16.87
C GLY A 143 6.44 -3.84 -15.36
N ALA A 144 5.38 -3.18 -14.88
CA ALA A 144 5.02 -3.21 -13.47
C ALA A 144 4.43 -4.56 -13.06
N THR A 145 4.96 -5.14 -11.99
CA THR A 145 4.42 -6.36 -11.40
C THR A 145 3.41 -6.01 -10.31
N VAL A 146 2.14 -6.31 -10.56
CA VAL A 146 1.09 -6.23 -9.54
C VAL A 146 1.08 -7.54 -8.75
N LEU A 147 1.75 -7.54 -7.61
CA LEU A 147 1.96 -8.72 -6.76
C LEU A 147 0.80 -9.01 -5.78
N TYR A 148 -0.42 -8.57 -6.09
CA TYR A 148 -1.55 -8.73 -5.16
C TYR A 148 -1.92 -10.21 -4.99
N GLN A 149 -1.87 -10.70 -3.75
CA GLN A 149 -2.25 -12.07 -3.41
C GLN A 149 -3.71 -12.14 -2.99
N VAL A 150 -4.56 -12.70 -3.85
CA VAL A 150 -5.92 -13.09 -3.49
C VAL A 150 -5.83 -14.33 -2.59
N ARG A 151 -6.30 -14.22 -1.36
CA ARG A 151 -6.46 -15.36 -0.44
C ARG A 151 -7.90 -15.82 -0.44
#